data_AF-A0A0M9EB96-F1
#
_entry.id   AF-A0A0M9EB96-F1
#
_cell.length_a   1.000
_cell.length_b   1.000
_cell.length_c   1.000
_cell.angle_alpha   90.00
_cell.angle_beta   90.00
_cell.angle_gamma   90.00
#
_symmetry.space_group_name_H-M   'P 1'
#
loop_
_entity.id
_entity.type
_entity.pdbx_description
1 polymer ?
#
loop_
_entity_poly.entity_id
_entity_poly.type
_entity_poly.pdbx_seq_one_letter_code
_entity_poly.pdbx_strand_id
1 'polypeptide(L)' 'MNLKNYKSGNWIQQYQYKSFSPSFINQEWTWDDPRINTLLEQTTQAIGELNAFSFIVPDVDLFIRMHVVKEASTS' A
#
# COMPACT_ATOMS: atom_id res chain seq x y z
N MET A 1 -1.08 -15.10 13.82
CA MET A 1 0.30 -15.54 13.56
C MET A 1 1.23 -14.35 13.70
N ASN A 2 2.31 -14.46 14.50
CA ASN A 2 3.31 -13.41 14.56
C ASN A 2 4.16 -13.44 13.28
N LEU A 3 4.25 -12.31 12.58
CA LEU A 3 4.96 -12.17 11.32
C LEU A 3 6.43 -12.62 11.41
N LYS A 4 7.11 -12.35 12.53
CA LYS A 4 8.52 -12.75 12.72
C LYS A 4 8.72 -14.26 12.76
N ASN A 5 7.68 -14.99 13.17
CA ASN A 5 7.72 -16.45 13.30
C ASN A 5 7.22 -17.15 12.03
N TYR A 6 6.81 -16.39 11.02
CA TYR A 6 6.30 -16.95 9.79
C TYR A 6 7.39 -17.63 8.97
N LYS A 7 7.06 -18.84 8.52
CA LYS A 7 7.86 -19.60 7.56
C LYS A 7 7.02 -19.76 6.32
N SER A 8 7.57 -19.40 5.16
CA SER A 8 6.86 -19.42 3.88
C SER A 8 6.42 -20.81 3.40
N GLY A 9 7.02 -21.85 3.96
CA GLY A 9 6.77 -23.24 3.59
C GLY A 9 7.99 -24.09 3.86
N ASN A 10 7.96 -25.33 3.37
CA ASN A 10 9.07 -26.26 3.48
C ASN A 10 9.27 -27.00 2.17
N TRP A 11 10.52 -27.37 1.89
CA TRP A 11 10.83 -28.31 0.82
C TRP A 11 10.56 -29.73 1.30
N ILE A 12 9.66 -30.42 0.61
CA ILE A 12 9.27 -31.80 0.90
C ILE A 12 9.89 -32.70 -0.16
N GLN A 13 10.55 -33.76 0.28
CA GLN A 13 10.99 -34.82 -0.61
C GLN A 13 9.75 -35.54 -1.15
N GLN A 14 9.54 -35.44 -2.45
CA GLN A 14 8.60 -36.27 -3.21
C GLN A 14 9.39 -37.39 -3.90
N TYR A 15 8.68 -38.29 -4.57
CA TYR A 15 9.22 -39.50 -5.20
C TYR A 15 10.65 -39.34 -5.76
N GLN A 16 10.83 -38.51 -6.79
CA GLN A 16 12.12 -38.28 -7.46
C GLN A 16 12.59 -36.82 -7.45
N TYR A 17 11.84 -35.92 -6.80
CA TYR A 17 12.13 -34.49 -6.79
C TYR A 17 11.75 -33.85 -5.45
N LYS A 18 12.29 -32.68 -5.17
CA LYS A 18 11.86 -31.86 -4.03
C LYS A 18 10.83 -30.84 -4.51
N SER A 19 9.66 -30.81 -3.88
CA SER A 19 8.66 -29.78 -4.11
C SER A 19 8.62 -28.81 -2.94
N PHE A 20 8.42 -27.52 -3.23
CA PHE A 20 8.15 -26.55 -2.19
C PHE A 20 6.67 -26.60 -1.84
N SER A 21 6.36 -26.84 -0.57
CA SER A 21 5.00 -26.81 -0.05
C SER A 21 4.83 -25.52 0.77
N PRO A 22 4.01 -24.56 0.28
CA PRO A 22 3.79 -23.31 0.99
C PRO A 22 3.01 -23.53 2.28
N SER A 23 3.24 -22.69 3.28
CA SER A 23 2.42 -22.65 4.49
C SER A 23 1.12 -21.90 4.24
N PHE A 24 0.13 -22.13 5.11
CA PHE A 24 -1.15 -21.45 5.03
C PHE A 24 -1.01 -19.96 5.34
N ILE A 25 -1.45 -19.09 4.43
CA ILE A 25 -1.24 -17.64 4.48
C ILE A 25 -2.46 -16.90 5.04
N ASN A 26 -3.68 -17.39 4.77
CA ASN A 26 -4.93 -16.67 5.05
C ASN A 26 -5.35 -16.78 6.53
N GLN A 27 -4.58 -16.15 7.38
CA GLN A 27 -4.77 -16.11 8.83
C GLN A 27 -4.51 -14.69 9.33
N GLU A 28 -4.97 -14.38 10.54
CA GLU A 28 -4.69 -13.09 11.14
C GLU A 28 -3.19 -12.92 11.44
N TRP A 29 -2.69 -11.72 11.19
CA TRP A 29 -1.29 -11.36 11.36
C TRP A 29 -1.11 -10.40 12.53
N THR A 30 -0.09 -10.67 13.34
CA THR A 30 0.34 -9.78 14.41
C THR A 30 1.83 -9.49 14.26
N TRP A 31 2.29 -8.37 14.79
CA TRP A 31 3.70 -7.99 14.83
C TRP A 31 4.01 -7.40 16.21
N ASP A 32 5.24 -7.59 16.70
CA ASP A 32 5.63 -7.06 18.01
C ASP A 32 6.18 -5.64 17.96
N ASP A 33 6.53 -5.15 16.77
CA ASP A 33 7.15 -3.84 16.62
C ASP A 33 6.09 -2.74 16.65
N PRO A 34 5.95 -1.98 17.75
CA PRO A 34 4.91 -0.96 17.86
C PRO A 34 5.11 0.19 16.84
N ARG A 35 6.31 0.37 16.31
CA ARG A 35 6.60 1.40 15.29
C ARG A 35 5.81 1.18 14.01
N ILE A 36 5.49 -0.08 13.69
CA ILE A 36 4.67 -0.42 12.52
C ILE A 36 3.27 0.21 12.67
N ASN A 37 2.68 0.18 13.86
CA ASN A 37 1.37 0.79 14.10
C ASN A 37 1.41 2.31 13.89
N THR A 38 2.45 2.98 14.41
CA THR A 38 2.64 4.43 14.22
C THR A 38 2.81 4.79 12.73
N LEU A 39 3.60 4.01 11.99
CA LEU A 39 3.79 4.25 10.56
C LEU A 39 2.50 4.01 9.75
N LEU A 40 1.72 2.99 10.11
CA LEU A 40 0.42 2.72 9.48
C LEU A 40 -0.59 3.84 9.74
N GLU A 41 -0.62 4.37 10.96
CA GLU A 41 -1.45 5.52 11.30
C GLU A 41 -1.06 6.76 10.49
N GLN A 42 0.23 7.10 10.46
CA GLN A 42 0.75 8.22 9.66
C GLN A 42 0.41 8.07 8.17
N THR A 43 0.56 6.86 7.62
CA THR A 43 0.20 6.56 6.24
C THR A 43 -1.30 6.75 6.00
N THR A 44 -2.13 6.27 6.93
CA THR A 44 -3.58 6.42 6.87
C THR A 44 -3.99 7.90 6.89
N GLN A 45 -3.36 8.69 7.76
CA GLN A 45 -3.57 10.14 7.81
C GLN A 45 -3.19 10.81 6.48
N ALA A 46 -2.00 10.55 5.96
CA ALA A 46 -1.53 11.15 4.70
C ALA A 46 -2.42 10.79 3.50
N ILE A 47 -2.92 9.55 3.43
CA ILE A 47 -3.90 9.14 2.41
C ILE A 47 -5.23 9.87 2.60
N GLY A 48 -5.68 10.03 3.85
CA GLY A 48 -6.89 10.79 4.18
C GLY A 48 -6.77 12.26 3.76
N GLU A 49 -5.62 12.88 4.03
CA GLU A 49 -5.31 14.25 3.61
C GLU A 49 -5.30 14.36 2.08
N LEU A 50 -4.62 13.44 1.37
CA LEU A 50 -4.62 13.40 -0.09
C LEU A 50 -6.03 13.28 -0.67
N ASN A 51 -6.85 12.39 -0.09
CA ASN A 51 -8.24 12.22 -0.50
C ASN A 51 -9.06 13.50 -0.22
N ALA A 52 -8.83 14.16 0.91
CA ALA A 52 -9.48 15.44 1.22
C ALA A 52 -9.11 16.54 0.21
N PHE A 53 -7.85 16.61 -0.21
CA PHE A 53 -7.42 17.54 -1.27
C PHE A 53 -8.15 17.28 -2.59
N SER A 54 -8.48 16.02 -2.92
CA SER A 54 -9.25 15.71 -4.12
C SER A 54 -10.65 16.35 -4.14
N PHE A 55 -11.25 16.61 -2.97
CA PHE A 55 -12.53 17.30 -2.87
C PHE A 55 -12.42 18.83 -2.88
N ILE A 56 -11.26 19.37 -2.52
CA ILE A 56 -11.01 20.82 -2.47
C ILE A 56 -10.67 21.36 -3.87
N VAL A 57 -10.04 20.54 -4.73
CA VAL A 57 -9.76 20.92 -6.12
C VAL A 57 -11.07 20.80 -6.92
N PRO A 58 -11.68 21.91 -7.37
CA PRO A 58 -12.81 21.83 -8.28
C PRO A 58 -12.29 21.23 -9.59
N ASP A 59 -12.87 20.10 -10.00
CA ASP A 59 -12.58 19.36 -11.24
C ASP A 59 -11.14 19.54 -11.75
N VAL A 60 -10.27 18.56 -11.46
CA VAL A 60 -8.85 18.60 -11.86
C VAL A 60 -8.69 18.93 -13.36
N ASP A 61 -9.61 18.47 -14.23
CA ASP A 61 -9.58 18.79 -15.65
C ASP A 61 -9.84 20.28 -15.92
N LEU A 62 -10.74 20.91 -15.14
CA LEU A 62 -10.99 22.34 -15.19
C LEU A 62 -9.76 23.14 -14.72
N PHE A 63 -9.10 22.71 -13.64
CA PHE A 63 -7.87 23.37 -13.16
C PHE A 63 -6.74 23.30 -14.20
N ILE A 64 -6.53 22.14 -14.81
CA ILE A 64 -5.54 21.96 -15.89
C ILE A 64 -5.87 22.88 -17.07
N ARG A 65 -7.13 22.91 -17.52
CA ARG A 65 -7.57 23.79 -18.63
C ARG A 65 -7.36 25.27 -18.31
N MET A 66 -7.74 25.71 -17.11
CA MET A 66 -7.55 27.09 -16.68
C MET A 66 -6.06 27.47 -16.64
N HIS A 67 -5.21 26.56 -16.17
CA HIS A 67 -3.76 26.80 -16.12
C HIS A 67 -3.16 26.98 -17.52
N VAL A 68 -3.53 26.10 -18.46
CA VAL A 68 -3.08 26.19 -19.87
C VAL A 68 -3.55 27.50 -20.52
N VAL A 69 -4.82 27.88 -20.33
CA VAL A 69 -5.37 29.14 -20.88
C VAL A 69 -4.65 30.36 -20.32
N LYS A 70 -4.36 30.38 -19.01
CA LYS A 70 -3.62 31.47 -18.37
C LYS A 70 -2.20 31.59 -18.94
N GLU A 71 -1.48 30.48 -19.06
CA GLU A 71 -0.11 30.46 -19.62
C GLU A 71 -0.11 30.94 -21.08
N ALA A 72 -1.07 30.49 -21.89
CA ALA A 72 -1.20 30.90 -23.30
C ALA A 72 -1.57 32.39 -23.47
N SER A 73 -2.34 32.97 -22.53
CA SER A 73 -2.76 34.38 -22.58
C SER A 73 -1.73 35.35 -21.98
N THR A 74 -0.74 34.86 -21.25
CA THR A 74 0.32 35.69 -20.63
C THR A 74 1.63 35.67 -21.45
N SER A 75 1.58 35.16 -22.69
CA SER A 75 2.63 35.29 -23.71
C SER A 75 2.35 36.41 -24.69
#